data_AF-A0A8T7LNH5-F1
#
_entry.id   AF-A0A8T7LNH5-F1
#
_cell.length_a   1.000
_cell.length_b   1.000
_cell.length_c   1.000
_cell.angle_alpha   90.00
_cell.angle_beta   90.00
_cell.angle_gamma   90.00
#
_symmetry.space_group_name_H-M   'P 1'
#
loop_
_entity.id
_entity.type
_entity.pdbx_description
1 polymer ?
#
loop_
_entity_poly.entity_id
_entity_poly.type
_entity_poly.pdbx_seq_one_letter_code
_entity_poly.pdbx_strand_id
1 'polypeptide(L)'
;MDTRGRHRVSTAIVLVFLIGILTACSAAPALQSPSGDIAVPPPIATGAPAATMAPATGAIPPGAPAGAIHEAPATTEAAVAPPAGAVAGADAPAIQPAPPRPVQPEQYQAIRAGEIDDNLDVAAYISYLQNYTGVPALPVDVSERYLLTIVNERQEPVLDARVRLYDGERLLFDARTYAGGRVIIFPRALSVSPNAGTLRVLVEKGNSVASSTLQRGPDVARTIVLAGAEALPRQPKLDVLFLLDATGSMGDEINRIQQTILSIAERIDRFEPHPEVRFGLVAYRDRGDDYVTRIYAEFTPDVAAFQQALLAVRADGGGDTPEDLNEALHVALQQMNWADDAVRLTFLVADAPPHLDYGQQFTYVDAIRVAAARGVKIYPIAASNTDPQAEYVFRQLAQQTLARFIFLTYQPGQNGGAPGDTTQMNVDPAAYTVERLDDLIVRMVERELAEAMGAQ
;
A
#
# COMPACT_ATOMS: atom_id res chain seq x y z
N MET A 1 8.02 -72.02 36.18
CA MET A 1 9.03 -73.04 36.48
C MET A 1 9.23 -73.89 35.24
N ASP A 2 10.49 -73.99 34.85
CA ASP A 2 11.06 -74.48 33.61
C ASP A 2 11.01 -76.02 33.49
N THR A 3 10.82 -76.58 32.29
CA THR A 3 11.82 -77.44 31.60
C THR A 3 11.25 -78.27 30.42
N ARG A 4 11.71 -77.89 29.21
CA ARG A 4 12.29 -78.68 28.09
C ARG A 4 11.63 -79.97 27.56
N GLY A 5 11.48 -80.01 26.23
CA GLY A 5 11.54 -81.24 25.42
C GLY A 5 11.50 -80.97 23.91
N ARG A 6 12.68 -80.96 23.25
CA ARG A 6 12.86 -80.77 21.80
C ARG A 6 12.62 -82.09 21.04
N HIS A 7 12.01 -82.03 19.84
CA HIS A 7 12.37 -82.93 18.74
C HIS A 7 12.46 -82.16 17.42
N ARG A 8 13.59 -82.40 16.73
CA ARG A 8 13.97 -81.91 15.41
C ARG A 8 13.41 -82.83 14.33
N VAL A 9 12.97 -82.29 13.20
CA VAL A 9 13.13 -82.96 11.89
C VAL A 9 13.60 -81.93 10.87
N SER A 10 14.68 -82.28 10.19
CA SER A 10 15.33 -81.51 9.12
C SER A 10 14.64 -81.78 7.79
N THR A 11 14.51 -80.77 6.93
CA THR A 11 14.67 -80.97 5.48
C THR A 11 15.21 -79.68 4.89
N ALA A 12 16.42 -79.78 4.32
CA ALA A 12 17.07 -78.74 3.56
C ALA A 12 16.70 -78.90 2.08
N ILE A 13 16.33 -77.81 1.42
CA ILE A 13 16.56 -77.64 -0.03
C ILE A 13 17.18 -76.25 -0.21
N VAL A 14 18.37 -76.28 -0.81
CA VAL A 14 19.18 -75.16 -1.26
C VAL A 14 18.92 -75.03 -2.78
N LEU A 15 18.88 -73.81 -3.32
CA LEU A 15 19.82 -73.32 -4.36
C LEU A 15 19.22 -72.26 -5.34
N VAL A 16 19.83 -71.05 -5.27
CA VAL A 16 20.26 -70.13 -6.35
C VAL A 16 19.33 -69.04 -6.95
N PHE A 17 19.74 -67.81 -6.59
CA PHE A 17 19.87 -66.55 -7.35
C PHE A 17 19.61 -66.55 -8.87
N LEU A 18 18.89 -65.51 -9.34
CA LEU A 18 19.37 -64.71 -10.47
C LEU A 18 18.93 -63.23 -10.36
N ILE A 19 19.92 -62.37 -10.53
CA ILE A 19 19.88 -60.91 -10.62
C ILE A 19 19.39 -60.51 -12.02
N GLY A 20 18.58 -59.45 -12.11
CA GLY A 20 18.17 -58.84 -13.37
C GLY A 20 17.74 -57.39 -13.16
N ILE A 21 18.71 -56.51 -12.96
CA ILE A 21 18.55 -55.04 -13.04
C ILE A 21 18.49 -54.69 -14.53
N LEU A 22 17.42 -54.04 -14.97
CA LEU A 22 17.34 -53.39 -16.28
C LEU A 22 17.05 -51.91 -16.08
N THR A 23 18.11 -51.15 -16.30
CA THR A 23 18.18 -49.72 -16.53
C THR A 23 17.48 -49.37 -17.85
N ALA A 24 16.56 -48.39 -17.80
CA ALA A 24 16.12 -47.66 -18.98
C ALA A 24 16.01 -46.17 -18.62
N CYS A 25 17.06 -45.42 -18.95
CA CYS A 25 17.03 -43.98 -19.12
C CYS A 25 16.72 -43.69 -20.59
N SER A 26 15.76 -42.80 -20.88
CA SER A 26 15.92 -41.78 -21.92
C SER A 26 14.79 -40.74 -21.91
N ALA A 27 15.24 -39.48 -21.72
CA ALA A 27 14.72 -38.23 -22.27
C ALA A 27 13.29 -37.78 -21.91
N ALA A 28 13.17 -37.01 -20.83
CA ALA A 28 12.13 -36.00 -20.68
C ALA A 28 12.63 -34.66 -21.27
N PRO A 29 11.81 -33.90 -22.00
CA PRO A 29 12.21 -32.60 -22.55
C PRO A 29 12.32 -31.56 -21.42
N ALA A 30 13.37 -30.75 -21.49
CA ALA A 30 13.59 -29.60 -20.62
C ALA A 30 12.46 -28.57 -20.84
N LEU A 31 11.66 -28.33 -19.80
CA LEU A 31 10.76 -27.18 -19.75
C LEU A 31 11.61 -25.95 -19.40
N GLN A 32 11.84 -25.11 -20.40
CA GLN A 32 12.33 -23.75 -20.23
C GLN A 32 11.35 -22.97 -19.34
N SER A 33 11.88 -22.33 -18.30
CA SER A 33 11.18 -21.31 -17.52
C SER A 33 10.85 -20.12 -18.42
N PRO A 34 9.57 -19.74 -18.59
CA PRO A 34 9.27 -18.42 -19.11
C PRO A 34 9.34 -17.41 -17.96
N SER A 35 10.34 -16.54 -18.01
CA SER A 35 10.27 -15.22 -17.41
C SER A 35 9.06 -14.51 -18.03
N GLY A 36 7.96 -14.42 -17.27
CA GLY A 36 6.71 -13.84 -17.74
C GLY A 36 6.52 -12.46 -17.14
N ASP A 37 6.71 -11.45 -17.96
CA ASP A 37 6.21 -10.10 -17.73
C ASP A 37 4.72 -10.14 -17.35
N ILE A 38 4.33 -9.34 -16.36
CA ILE A 38 2.93 -9.17 -15.95
C ILE A 38 2.20 -8.44 -17.08
N ALA A 39 1.54 -9.19 -17.96
CA ALA A 39 0.67 -8.64 -18.98
C ALA A 39 -0.65 -8.15 -18.36
N VAL A 40 -0.87 -6.84 -18.40
CA VAL A 40 -2.16 -6.20 -18.10
C VAL A 40 -3.15 -6.56 -19.22
N PRO A 41 -4.39 -7.00 -18.92
CA PRO A 41 -5.40 -7.24 -19.95
C PRO A 41 -5.86 -5.92 -20.60
N PRO A 42 -6.27 -5.93 -21.89
CA PRO A 42 -6.65 -4.71 -22.61
C PRO A 42 -7.97 -4.12 -22.10
N PRO A 43 -8.18 -2.79 -22.25
CA PRO A 43 -9.40 -2.13 -21.83
C PRO A 43 -10.62 -2.60 -22.66
N ILE A 44 -11.75 -2.74 -21.98
CA ILE A 44 -13.03 -3.08 -22.59
C ILE A 44 -13.51 -1.89 -23.42
N ALA A 45 -13.67 -2.09 -24.73
CA ALA A 45 -14.31 -1.14 -25.62
C ALA A 45 -15.82 -1.04 -25.31
N THR A 46 -16.28 0.15 -24.91
CA THR A 46 -17.71 0.47 -24.83
C THR A 46 -18.19 0.93 -26.21
N GLY A 47 -18.91 0.06 -26.91
CA GLY A 47 -19.63 0.40 -28.14
C GLY A 47 -21.00 1.01 -27.85
N ALA A 48 -21.23 2.22 -28.38
CA ALA A 48 -22.57 2.78 -28.66
C ALA A 48 -23.07 2.28 -30.03
N PRO A 49 -24.36 2.42 -30.46
CA PRO A 49 -24.96 3.72 -30.81
C PRO A 49 -26.50 3.84 -30.57
N ALA A 50 -27.08 5.03 -30.39
CA ALA A 50 -27.82 5.88 -31.35
C ALA A 50 -28.81 6.75 -30.52
N ALA A 51 -29.27 7.96 -30.84
CA ALA A 51 -29.58 8.56 -32.14
C ALA A 51 -29.55 10.12 -32.10
N THR A 52 -28.95 10.67 -33.16
CA THR A 52 -29.40 11.77 -34.04
C THR A 52 -30.39 12.83 -33.52
N MET A 53 -29.95 14.09 -33.43
CA MET A 53 -30.66 15.26 -33.98
C MET A 53 -29.67 16.44 -34.18
N ALA A 54 -29.63 16.99 -35.39
CA ALA A 54 -29.09 18.31 -35.74
C ALA A 54 -29.89 18.83 -36.96
N PRO A 55 -29.79 20.09 -37.40
CA PRO A 55 -29.37 21.32 -36.70
C PRO A 55 -30.39 22.47 -36.91
N ALA A 56 -30.18 23.64 -36.28
CA ALA A 56 -30.80 24.89 -36.72
C ALA A 56 -29.80 26.05 -36.72
N THR A 57 -29.67 26.63 -37.90
CA THR A 57 -28.87 27.77 -38.34
C THR A 57 -29.46 29.13 -37.94
N GLY A 58 -28.61 30.15 -37.76
CA GLY A 58 -28.98 31.58 -37.79
C GLY A 58 -27.95 32.45 -37.08
N ALA A 59 -26.91 32.94 -37.76
CA ALA A 59 -26.84 34.27 -38.40
C ALA A 59 -26.39 35.42 -37.47
N ILE A 60 -25.17 35.91 -37.72
CA ILE A 60 -24.54 37.19 -37.31
C ILE A 60 -25.07 38.30 -38.26
N PRO A 61 -25.38 39.58 -37.88
CA PRO A 61 -24.37 40.67 -37.73
C PRO A 61 -24.82 41.91 -36.86
N PRO A 62 -24.22 43.12 -36.98
CA PRO A 62 -22.95 43.59 -36.39
C PRO A 62 -23.09 44.92 -35.58
N GLY A 63 -22.00 45.40 -34.94
CA GLY A 63 -21.86 46.84 -34.62
C GLY A 63 -21.16 47.20 -33.29
N ALA A 64 -19.95 47.75 -33.38
CA ALA A 64 -19.17 48.44 -32.34
C ALA A 64 -19.79 49.84 -32.00
N PRO A 65 -19.37 50.64 -30.98
CA PRO A 65 -17.98 50.85 -30.56
C PRO A 65 -17.70 51.02 -29.03
N ALA A 66 -16.41 51.25 -28.77
CA ALA A 66 -15.67 51.39 -27.52
C ALA A 66 -16.16 52.45 -26.51
N GLY A 67 -15.85 52.23 -25.22
CA GLY A 67 -15.91 53.26 -24.18
C GLY A 67 -15.40 52.79 -22.80
N ALA A 68 -14.26 53.34 -22.40
CA ALA A 68 -13.81 53.64 -21.03
C ALA A 68 -13.59 52.51 -20.00
N ILE A 69 -12.30 52.16 -19.87
CA ILE A 69 -11.62 51.77 -18.63
C ILE A 69 -11.82 52.83 -17.54
N HIS A 70 -12.12 52.40 -16.30
CA HIS A 70 -12.19 53.26 -15.12
C HIS A 70 -11.13 52.83 -14.09
N GLU A 71 -10.25 53.78 -13.78
CA GLU A 71 -9.19 53.72 -12.78
C GLU A 71 -9.71 53.59 -11.33
N ALA A 72 -8.87 53.00 -10.50
CA ALA A 72 -8.92 53.03 -9.04
C ALA A 72 -8.64 54.44 -8.48
N PRO A 73 -9.04 54.75 -7.23
CA PRO A 73 -8.42 55.83 -6.47
C PRO A 73 -7.39 55.27 -5.49
N ALA A 74 -6.15 55.72 -5.64
CA ALA A 74 -5.08 55.60 -4.66
C ALA A 74 -5.20 56.72 -3.61
N THR A 75 -5.12 56.35 -2.33
CA THR A 75 -4.97 57.30 -1.22
C THR A 75 -3.49 57.60 -0.97
N THR A 76 -3.17 58.89 -0.97
CA THR A 76 -1.89 59.53 -0.69
C THR A 76 -1.48 59.41 0.78
N GLU A 77 -0.23 59.01 1.04
CA GLU A 77 0.49 59.38 2.25
C GLU A 77 1.94 59.78 1.90
N ALA A 78 2.42 60.83 2.57
CA ALA A 78 3.52 61.69 2.14
C ALA A 78 4.91 61.11 2.44
N ALA A 79 5.82 61.28 1.48
CA ALA A 79 7.23 60.94 1.61
C ALA A 79 8.02 62.02 2.37
N VAL A 80 8.78 61.60 3.39
CA VAL A 80 9.82 62.41 4.05
C VAL A 80 11.19 61.91 3.57
N ALA A 81 12.01 62.82 3.04
CA ALA A 81 13.36 62.55 2.55
C ALA A 81 14.40 62.39 3.68
N PRO A 82 15.46 61.58 3.51
CA PRO A 82 16.67 61.66 4.32
C PRO A 82 17.75 62.54 3.66
N PRO A 83 18.67 63.14 4.43
CA PRO A 83 19.71 64.01 3.88
C PRO A 83 20.89 63.21 3.33
N ALA A 84 21.53 63.79 2.32
CA ALA A 84 22.77 63.33 1.71
C ALA A 84 23.99 63.56 2.64
N GLY A 85 24.84 62.55 2.76
CA GLY A 85 26.16 62.64 3.37
C GLY A 85 27.03 61.49 2.85
N ALA A 86 28.02 61.82 2.04
CA ALA A 86 28.95 60.89 1.41
C ALA A 86 30.02 60.39 2.41
N VAL A 87 30.33 59.09 2.37
CA VAL A 87 31.65 58.54 2.71
C VAL A 87 31.89 57.24 1.93
N ALA A 88 33.14 57.07 1.51
CA ALA A 88 33.64 56.12 0.53
C ALA A 88 33.88 54.70 1.08
N GLY A 89 33.72 53.71 0.19
CA GLY A 89 34.57 52.52 0.06
C GLY A 89 34.51 51.42 1.13
N ALA A 90 33.84 50.30 0.80
CA ALA A 90 34.30 48.92 1.10
C ALA A 90 33.40 47.91 0.36
N ASP A 91 34.01 46.93 -0.31
CA ASP A 91 33.33 45.79 -0.94
C ASP A 91 32.43 45.05 0.06
N ALA A 92 31.13 44.93 -0.26
CA ALA A 92 30.19 44.09 0.49
C ALA A 92 30.27 42.64 -0.05
N PRO A 93 30.59 41.63 0.79
CA PRO A 93 30.61 40.25 0.33
C PRO A 93 29.18 39.75 0.07
N ALA A 94 29.02 38.97 -1.00
CA ALA A 94 27.78 38.27 -1.31
C ALA A 94 27.32 37.41 -0.11
N ILE A 95 26.10 37.66 0.37
CA ILE A 95 25.47 36.87 1.43
C ILE A 95 25.05 35.53 0.80
N GLN A 96 25.83 34.47 1.06
CA GLN A 96 25.36 33.11 0.85
C GLN A 96 24.29 32.80 1.91
N PRO A 97 23.16 32.17 1.57
CA PRO A 97 22.22 31.70 2.57
C PRO A 97 22.94 30.70 3.48
N ALA A 98 22.88 30.95 4.79
CA ALA A 98 23.49 30.06 5.77
C ALA A 98 22.83 28.67 5.68
N PRO A 99 23.60 27.58 5.84
CA PRO A 99 23.02 26.24 5.97
C PRO A 99 22.04 26.22 7.14
N PRO A 100 20.94 25.43 7.05
CA PRO A 100 19.97 25.34 8.12
C PRO A 100 20.66 24.95 9.42
N ARG A 101 20.41 25.72 10.49
CA ARG A 101 20.93 25.39 11.82
C ARG A 101 20.35 24.04 12.24
N PRO A 102 21.17 23.11 12.77
CA PRO A 102 20.64 21.92 13.41
C PRO A 102 19.74 22.34 14.56
N VAL A 103 18.48 21.95 14.48
CA VAL A 103 17.46 22.22 15.49
C VAL A 103 17.84 21.46 16.77
N GLN A 104 17.81 22.13 17.92
CA GLN A 104 18.15 21.49 19.20
C GLN A 104 17.14 20.37 19.53
N PRO A 105 17.58 19.20 20.04
CA PRO A 105 16.73 18.04 20.27
C PRO A 105 15.65 18.17 21.36
N GLU A 106 15.53 19.30 22.06
CA GLU A 106 14.67 19.44 23.25
C GLU A 106 13.23 19.96 23.00
N GLN A 107 12.77 20.17 21.76
CA GLN A 107 11.38 20.61 21.49
C GLN A 107 10.66 19.90 20.34
N TYR A 108 11.06 18.68 19.96
CA TYR A 108 10.21 17.85 19.11
C TYR A 108 9.20 17.08 19.95
N GLN A 109 7.97 17.59 20.04
CA GLN A 109 6.84 16.80 20.53
C GLN A 109 6.63 15.64 19.56
N ALA A 110 6.65 14.41 20.07
CA ALA A 110 6.44 13.21 19.27
C ALA A 110 5.09 13.31 18.53
N ILE A 111 5.09 12.96 17.23
CA ILE A 111 3.86 12.85 16.46
C ILE A 111 2.96 11.81 17.13
N ARG A 112 1.67 12.12 17.22
CA ARG A 112 0.66 11.23 17.76
C ARG A 112 -0.31 10.79 16.68
N ALA A 113 -0.80 9.57 16.80
CA ALA A 113 -1.65 8.96 15.80
C ALA A 113 -2.65 7.99 16.43
N GLY A 114 -3.77 7.81 15.73
CA GLY A 114 -4.72 6.73 15.94
C GLY A 114 -4.76 5.79 14.74
N GLU A 115 -5.36 4.62 14.92
CA GLU A 115 -5.64 3.66 13.85
C GLU A 115 -7.08 3.17 13.92
N ILE A 116 -7.66 2.81 12.77
CA ILE A 116 -8.87 2.00 12.69
C ILE A 116 -8.68 0.83 11.72
N ASP A 117 -9.47 -0.21 11.91
CA ASP A 117 -9.50 -1.40 11.06
C ASP A 117 -10.89 -1.57 10.44
N ASP A 118 -11.06 -1.09 9.22
CA ASP A 118 -12.31 -1.17 8.46
C ASP A 118 -12.70 -2.61 8.09
N ASN A 119 -11.80 -3.60 8.26
CA ASN A 119 -12.13 -5.02 8.11
C ASN A 119 -12.60 -5.67 9.41
N LEU A 120 -12.36 -5.04 10.56
CA LEU A 120 -12.85 -5.47 11.86
C LEU A 120 -14.33 -5.06 12.06
N ASP A 121 -14.67 -3.80 11.76
CA ASP A 121 -16.06 -3.31 11.77
C ASP A 121 -16.55 -2.97 10.37
N VAL A 122 -16.83 -4.03 9.59
CA VAL A 122 -17.29 -3.90 8.21
C VAL A 122 -18.62 -3.15 8.11
N ALA A 123 -19.50 -3.29 9.11
CA ALA A 123 -20.81 -2.63 9.09
C ALA A 123 -20.67 -1.11 9.23
N ALA A 124 -19.79 -0.65 10.14
CA ALA A 124 -19.45 0.76 10.25
C ALA A 124 -18.81 1.29 8.96
N TYR A 125 -17.88 0.54 8.36
CA TYR A 125 -17.23 0.95 7.11
C TYR A 125 -18.22 1.05 5.93
N ILE A 126 -19.11 0.06 5.75
CA ILE A 126 -20.16 0.12 4.72
C ILE A 126 -21.09 1.33 4.97
N SER A 127 -21.42 1.62 6.23
CA SER A 127 -22.24 2.80 6.57
C SER A 127 -21.50 4.10 6.26
N TYR A 128 -20.19 4.17 6.51
CA TYR A 128 -19.35 5.30 6.12
C TYR A 128 -19.39 5.51 4.59
N LEU A 129 -19.20 4.46 3.79
CA LEU A 129 -19.24 4.54 2.33
C LEU A 129 -20.62 4.99 1.81
N GLN A 130 -21.71 4.50 2.40
CA GLN A 130 -23.08 4.86 2.00
C GLN A 130 -23.46 6.30 2.34
N ASN A 131 -22.88 6.84 3.41
CA ASN A 131 -23.15 8.21 3.88
C ASN A 131 -22.14 9.24 3.35
N TYR A 132 -21.17 8.82 2.54
CA TYR A 132 -20.18 9.71 1.96
C TYR A 132 -20.83 10.72 1.00
N THR A 133 -20.64 12.01 1.30
CA THR A 133 -21.19 13.13 0.50
C THR A 133 -20.12 14.08 -0.03
N GLY A 134 -18.84 13.71 0.09
CA GLY A 134 -17.69 14.50 -0.37
C GLY A 134 -17.47 14.46 -1.88
N VAL A 135 -16.32 14.96 -2.31
CA VAL A 135 -15.91 14.97 -3.73
C VAL A 135 -15.83 13.52 -4.25
N PRO A 136 -16.35 13.21 -5.45
CA PRO A 136 -16.37 11.83 -5.96
C PRO A 136 -14.97 11.17 -5.98
N ALA A 137 -14.86 10.01 -5.34
CA ALA A 137 -13.77 9.06 -5.51
C ALA A 137 -14.21 7.91 -6.43
N LEU A 138 -13.30 6.99 -6.79
CA LEU A 138 -13.64 5.77 -7.54
C LEU A 138 -14.16 4.68 -6.58
N PRO A 139 -15.47 4.40 -6.56
CA PRO A 139 -16.04 3.47 -5.59
C PRO A 139 -15.72 2.03 -5.96
N VAL A 140 -15.57 1.19 -4.93
CA VAL A 140 -15.48 -0.26 -5.08
C VAL A 140 -16.58 -0.91 -4.24
N ASP A 141 -17.39 -1.77 -4.86
CA ASP A 141 -18.44 -2.50 -4.15
C ASP A 141 -17.84 -3.63 -3.31
N VAL A 142 -17.65 -3.34 -2.02
CA VAL A 142 -17.11 -4.25 -1.00
C VAL A 142 -18.21 -4.95 -0.19
N SER A 143 -19.48 -4.84 -0.60
CA SER A 143 -20.63 -5.41 0.15
C SER A 143 -20.72 -6.94 0.10
N GLU A 144 -19.96 -7.57 -0.79
CA GLU A 144 -19.71 -9.01 -0.79
C GLU A 144 -18.22 -9.23 -0.54
N ARG A 145 -17.88 -9.90 0.57
CA ARG A 145 -16.51 -10.03 1.07
C ARG A 145 -16.17 -11.47 1.38
N TYR A 146 -15.09 -11.99 0.81
CA TYR A 146 -14.54 -13.30 1.14
C TYR A 146 -13.19 -13.13 1.82
N LEU A 147 -13.04 -13.70 3.01
CA LEU A 147 -11.79 -13.74 3.76
C LEU A 147 -11.29 -15.19 3.79
N LEU A 148 -10.21 -15.44 3.05
CA LEU A 148 -9.60 -16.77 2.99
C LEU A 148 -8.36 -16.81 3.86
N THR A 149 -8.19 -17.91 4.60
CA THR A 149 -6.99 -18.19 5.38
C THR A 149 -6.34 -19.47 4.85
N ILE A 150 -5.11 -19.37 4.38
CA ILE A 150 -4.34 -20.47 3.83
C ILE A 150 -3.37 -20.96 4.90
N VAL A 151 -3.47 -22.23 5.25
CA VAL A 151 -2.61 -22.88 6.23
C VAL A 151 -2.01 -24.16 5.67
N ASN A 152 -0.89 -24.61 6.20
CA ASN A 152 -0.35 -25.94 5.90
C ASN A 152 -1.07 -27.04 6.73
N GLU A 153 -0.65 -28.30 6.59
CA GLU A 153 -1.21 -29.43 7.35
C GLU A 153 -1.04 -29.32 8.88
N ARG A 154 -0.14 -28.46 9.36
CA ARG A 154 0.10 -28.18 10.78
C ARG A 154 -0.72 -27.00 11.31
N GLN A 155 -1.60 -26.42 10.48
CA GLN A 155 -2.37 -25.21 10.77
C GLN A 155 -1.50 -23.95 10.91
N GLU A 156 -0.28 -23.96 10.38
CA GLU A 156 0.58 -22.78 10.32
C GLU A 156 0.22 -21.95 9.07
N PRO A 157 0.19 -20.62 9.15
CA PRO A 157 -0.15 -19.76 8.02
C PRO A 157 0.88 -19.88 6.90
N VAL A 158 0.40 -19.82 5.64
CA VAL A 158 1.26 -19.85 4.45
C VAL A 158 1.32 -18.44 3.85
N LEU A 159 2.41 -17.72 4.10
CA LEU A 159 2.69 -16.42 3.48
C LEU A 159 3.00 -16.59 1.99
N ASP A 160 2.63 -15.59 1.19
CA ASP A 160 3.02 -15.43 -0.21
C ASP A 160 2.62 -16.63 -1.09
N ALA A 161 1.53 -17.31 -0.73
CA ALA A 161 0.86 -18.29 -1.57
C ALA A 161 0.00 -17.57 -2.61
N ARG A 162 0.10 -17.96 -3.87
CA ARG A 162 -0.70 -17.38 -4.94
C ARG A 162 -2.12 -17.91 -4.86
N VAL A 163 -3.11 -17.01 -4.84
CA VAL A 163 -4.53 -17.32 -4.76
C VAL A 163 -5.22 -16.75 -6.00
N ARG A 164 -5.83 -17.64 -6.78
CA ARG A 164 -6.57 -17.30 -8.00
C ARG A 164 -8.04 -17.66 -7.86
N LEU A 165 -8.92 -16.70 -8.12
CA LEU A 165 -10.37 -16.89 -8.11
C LEU A 165 -10.91 -16.99 -9.54
N TYR A 166 -11.79 -17.95 -9.78
CA TYR A 166 -12.39 -18.21 -11.09
C TYR A 166 -13.92 -18.28 -11.01
N ASP A 167 -14.57 -17.75 -12.05
CA ASP A 167 -15.96 -18.04 -12.43
C ASP A 167 -15.93 -18.91 -13.70
N GLY A 168 -16.18 -20.21 -13.53
CA GLY A 168 -15.86 -21.22 -14.55
C GLY A 168 -14.36 -21.26 -14.87
N GLU A 169 -14.01 -20.93 -16.11
CA GLU A 169 -12.64 -20.84 -16.61
C GLU A 169 -12.09 -19.41 -16.61
N ARG A 170 -12.93 -18.40 -16.37
CA ARG A 170 -12.49 -17.00 -16.37
C ARG A 170 -11.79 -16.68 -15.05
N LEU A 171 -10.53 -16.26 -15.13
CA LEU A 171 -9.81 -15.67 -14.00
C LEU A 171 -10.46 -14.32 -13.64
N LEU A 172 -10.78 -14.16 -12.37
CA LEU A 172 -11.38 -12.94 -11.82
C LEU A 172 -10.39 -12.14 -10.98
N PHE A 173 -9.54 -12.84 -10.25
CA PHE A 173 -8.65 -12.26 -9.25
C PHE A 173 -7.40 -13.12 -9.10
N ASP A 174 -6.27 -12.45 -8.91
CA ASP A 174 -4.96 -13.06 -8.70
C ASP A 174 -4.25 -12.25 -7.62
N ALA A 175 -3.95 -12.91 -6.51
CA ALA A 175 -3.39 -12.29 -5.32
C ALA A 175 -2.39 -13.20 -4.65
N ARG A 176 -1.70 -12.66 -3.64
CA ARG A 176 -0.88 -13.44 -2.73
C ARG A 176 -1.37 -13.26 -1.30
N THR A 177 -1.21 -14.32 -0.50
CA THR A 177 -1.52 -14.25 0.93
C THR A 177 -0.53 -13.35 1.66
N TYR A 178 -1.04 -12.56 2.61
CA TYR A 178 -0.23 -11.77 3.55
C TYR A 178 0.31 -12.65 4.70
N ALA A 179 0.98 -12.03 5.67
CA ALA A 179 1.68 -12.69 6.77
C ALA A 179 0.88 -13.79 7.46
N GLY A 180 -0.35 -13.51 7.94
CA GLY A 180 -1.23 -14.51 8.55
C GLY A 180 -1.83 -15.56 7.60
N GLY A 181 -1.29 -15.74 6.38
CA GLY A 181 -1.84 -16.61 5.36
C GLY A 181 -3.18 -16.12 4.80
N ARG A 182 -3.51 -14.84 5.00
CA ARG A 182 -4.82 -14.28 4.69
C ARG A 182 -4.85 -13.59 3.34
N VAL A 183 -6.00 -13.65 2.68
CA VAL A 183 -6.32 -12.82 1.51
C VAL A 183 -7.80 -12.41 1.58
N ILE A 184 -8.09 -11.19 1.16
CA ILE A 184 -9.45 -10.66 1.06
C ILE A 184 -9.85 -10.51 -0.40
N ILE A 185 -11.10 -10.82 -0.73
CA ILE A 185 -11.63 -10.75 -2.09
C ILE A 185 -13.02 -10.13 -2.05
N PHE A 186 -13.32 -9.24 -3.00
CA PHE A 186 -14.64 -8.60 -3.12
C PHE A 186 -15.29 -8.97 -4.46
N PRO A 187 -16.07 -10.07 -4.55
CA PRO A 187 -16.64 -10.54 -5.80
C PRO A 187 -17.43 -9.48 -6.58
N ARG A 188 -18.14 -8.58 -5.90
CA ARG A 188 -18.89 -7.49 -6.55
C ARG A 188 -17.99 -6.47 -7.26
N ALA A 189 -16.73 -6.36 -6.86
CA ALA A 189 -15.71 -5.56 -7.53
C ALA A 189 -15.07 -6.23 -8.77
N LEU A 190 -15.34 -7.52 -9.02
CA LEU A 190 -14.61 -8.36 -9.98
C LEU A 190 -15.43 -8.73 -11.23
N SER A 191 -16.54 -8.02 -11.48
CA SER A 191 -17.43 -8.29 -12.62
C SER A 191 -17.87 -9.75 -12.70
N VAL A 192 -18.14 -10.37 -11.54
CA VAL A 192 -18.64 -11.75 -11.41
C VAL A 192 -20.03 -11.84 -12.03
N SER A 193 -20.35 -12.97 -12.67
CA SER A 193 -21.69 -13.19 -13.20
C SER A 193 -22.74 -13.09 -12.08
N PRO A 194 -23.84 -12.33 -12.26
CA PRO A 194 -24.92 -12.27 -11.27
C PRO A 194 -25.52 -13.64 -10.95
N ASN A 195 -25.45 -14.57 -11.91
CA ASN A 195 -25.98 -15.93 -11.81
C ASN A 195 -24.95 -16.95 -11.28
N ALA A 196 -23.70 -16.55 -11.05
CA ALA A 196 -22.71 -17.44 -10.44
C ALA A 196 -23.17 -17.79 -9.01
N GLY A 197 -23.51 -19.06 -8.78
CA GLY A 197 -23.81 -19.58 -7.44
C GLY A 197 -22.55 -20.02 -6.69
N THR A 198 -21.48 -20.34 -7.41
CA THR A 198 -20.22 -20.80 -6.86
C THR A 198 -19.03 -20.15 -7.56
N LEU A 199 -17.90 -20.10 -6.87
CA LEU A 199 -16.62 -19.63 -7.39
C LEU A 199 -15.53 -20.65 -7.04
N ARG A 200 -14.57 -20.87 -7.95
CA ARG A 200 -13.45 -21.79 -7.72
C ARG A 200 -12.22 -21.01 -7.29
N VAL A 201 -11.59 -21.44 -6.21
CA VAL A 201 -10.31 -20.92 -5.73
C VAL A 201 -9.22 -21.95 -6.01
N LEU A 202 -8.12 -21.49 -6.59
CA LEU A 202 -6.89 -22.26 -6.74
C LEU A 202 -5.80 -21.57 -5.92
N VAL A 203 -5.09 -22.34 -5.10
CA VAL A 203 -4.03 -21.88 -4.22
C VAL A 203 -2.75 -22.64 -4.55
N GLU A 204 -1.64 -21.92 -4.71
CA GLU A 204 -0.35 -22.50 -5.09
C GLU A 204 0.80 -21.91 -4.27
N LYS A 205 1.73 -22.77 -3.84
CA LYS A 205 3.00 -22.38 -3.22
C LYS A 205 4.06 -23.42 -3.55
N GLY A 206 5.10 -23.03 -4.31
CA GLY A 206 6.08 -23.99 -4.80
C GLY A 206 5.41 -25.13 -5.58
N ASN A 207 5.57 -26.36 -5.10
CA ASN A 207 4.94 -27.56 -5.70
C ASN A 207 3.57 -27.91 -5.09
N SER A 208 3.15 -27.21 -4.04
CA SER A 208 1.88 -27.46 -3.36
C SER A 208 0.74 -26.73 -4.06
N VAL A 209 -0.36 -27.44 -4.27
CA VAL A 209 -1.56 -26.94 -4.93
C VAL A 209 -2.79 -27.41 -4.17
N ALA A 210 -3.75 -26.51 -3.96
CA ALA A 210 -5.07 -26.82 -3.42
C ALA A 210 -6.15 -26.12 -4.24
N SER A 211 -7.29 -26.79 -4.41
CA SER A 211 -8.47 -26.19 -5.04
C SER A 211 -9.66 -26.28 -4.07
N SER A 212 -10.46 -25.22 -4.03
CA SER A 212 -11.70 -25.18 -3.25
C SER A 212 -12.82 -24.56 -4.07
N THR A 213 -14.07 -24.89 -3.72
CA THR A 213 -15.26 -24.25 -4.28
C THR A 213 -15.96 -23.48 -3.17
N LEU A 214 -16.16 -22.19 -3.39
CA LEU A 214 -16.87 -21.29 -2.50
C LEU A 214 -18.31 -21.16 -2.97
N GLN A 215 -19.26 -21.23 -2.03
CA GLN A 215 -20.64 -20.81 -2.28
C GLN A 215 -20.70 -19.29 -2.17
N ARG A 216 -21.38 -18.62 -3.11
CA ARG A 216 -21.48 -17.15 -3.06
C ARG A 216 -22.39 -16.70 -1.91
N GLY A 217 -22.01 -15.61 -1.25
CA GLY A 217 -22.72 -15.03 -0.11
C GLY A 217 -22.06 -13.75 0.40
N PRO A 218 -22.72 -12.94 1.24
CA PRO A 218 -22.26 -11.59 1.58
C PRO A 218 -20.96 -11.53 2.41
N ASP A 219 -20.72 -12.50 3.29
CA ASP A 219 -19.51 -12.58 4.10
C ASP A 219 -19.06 -14.04 4.25
N VAL A 220 -18.04 -14.43 3.50
CA VAL A 220 -17.55 -15.83 3.45
C VAL A 220 -16.17 -15.89 4.08
N ALA A 221 -16.06 -16.53 5.24
CA ALA A 221 -14.78 -16.90 5.83
C ALA A 221 -14.46 -18.37 5.54
N ARG A 222 -13.25 -18.66 5.03
CA ARG A 222 -12.85 -20.03 4.72
C ARG A 222 -11.37 -20.29 4.95
N THR A 223 -11.08 -21.35 5.70
CA THR A 223 -9.73 -21.92 5.77
C THR A 223 -9.52 -22.95 4.67
N ILE A 224 -8.38 -22.88 3.97
CA ILE A 224 -7.95 -23.85 2.96
C ILE A 224 -6.60 -24.41 3.41
N VAL A 225 -6.53 -25.74 3.50
CA VAL A 225 -5.29 -26.45 3.82
C VAL A 225 -4.51 -26.68 2.52
N LEU A 226 -3.32 -26.10 2.42
CA LEU A 226 -2.37 -26.28 1.34
C LEU A 226 -1.30 -27.29 1.76
N ALA A 227 -1.61 -28.58 1.59
CA ALA A 227 -0.74 -29.66 2.05
C ALA A 227 0.65 -29.61 1.39
N GLY A 228 1.69 -29.81 2.19
CA GLY A 228 3.09 -29.80 1.77
C GLY A 228 3.69 -28.42 1.57
N ALA A 229 2.92 -27.34 1.81
CA ALA A 229 3.47 -25.99 1.77
C ALA A 229 4.37 -25.76 2.98
N GLU A 230 5.55 -25.18 2.73
CA GLU A 230 6.47 -24.82 3.79
C GLU A 230 5.91 -23.66 4.61
N ALA A 231 6.10 -23.74 5.93
CA ALA A 231 5.89 -22.62 6.81
C ALA A 231 6.96 -21.55 6.56
N LEU A 232 6.69 -20.34 7.03
CA LEU A 232 7.66 -19.25 7.00
C LEU A 232 8.98 -19.63 7.68
N PRO A 233 10.13 -19.22 7.12
CA PRO A 233 11.42 -19.38 7.80
C PRO A 233 11.43 -18.64 9.15
N ARG A 234 12.28 -19.11 10.07
CA ARG A 234 12.47 -18.47 11.40
C ARG A 234 12.88 -17.01 11.34
N GLN A 235 13.58 -16.62 10.28
CA GLN A 235 13.93 -15.23 9.97
C GLN A 235 13.15 -14.84 8.73
N PRO A 236 11.93 -14.26 8.90
CA PRO A 236 11.15 -13.83 7.76
C PRO A 236 11.81 -12.62 7.08
N LYS A 237 11.67 -12.55 5.76
CA LYS A 237 12.02 -11.34 5.00
C LYS A 237 10.96 -10.28 5.23
N LEU A 238 11.39 -9.05 5.42
CA LEU A 238 10.52 -7.91 5.63
C LEU A 238 10.94 -6.77 4.72
N ASP A 239 10.07 -6.39 3.80
CA ASP A 239 10.23 -5.18 3.01
C ASP A 239 9.29 -4.09 3.55
N VAL A 240 9.88 -2.97 3.96
CA VAL A 240 9.14 -1.79 4.41
C VAL A 240 9.41 -0.64 3.45
N LEU A 241 8.39 -0.24 2.71
CA LEU A 241 8.43 0.92 1.84
C LEU A 241 7.77 2.12 2.53
N PHE A 242 8.47 3.25 2.57
CA PHE A 242 7.85 4.54 2.84
C PHE A 242 7.55 5.25 1.52
N LEU A 243 6.27 5.56 1.29
CA LEU A 243 5.78 6.32 0.14
C LEU A 243 5.33 7.69 0.64
N LEU A 244 6.10 8.74 0.36
CA LEU A 244 5.90 10.05 0.96
C LEU A 244 5.37 11.06 -0.05
N ASP A 245 4.30 11.75 0.34
CA ASP A 245 3.96 13.03 -0.24
C ASP A 245 5.03 14.07 0.14
N ALA A 246 5.64 14.69 -0.87
CA ALA A 246 6.70 15.68 -0.75
C ALA A 246 6.31 17.02 -1.40
N THR A 247 5.01 17.32 -1.45
CA THR A 247 4.44 18.60 -1.88
C THR A 247 4.63 19.67 -0.81
N GLY A 248 4.36 20.93 -1.15
CA GLY A 248 4.56 22.05 -0.24
C GLY A 248 3.70 22.01 1.04
N SER A 249 2.48 21.45 0.99
CA SER A 249 1.58 21.36 2.15
C SER A 249 2.16 20.49 3.27
N MET A 250 2.95 19.48 2.90
CA MET A 250 3.65 18.59 3.82
C MET A 250 4.88 19.23 4.49
N GLY A 251 5.23 20.49 4.19
CA GLY A 251 6.47 21.13 4.64
C GLY A 251 6.72 21.14 6.15
N ASP A 252 5.70 21.45 6.94
CA ASP A 252 5.81 21.45 8.40
C ASP A 252 5.85 20.02 8.97
N GLU A 253 5.18 19.09 8.31
CA GLU A 253 4.99 17.70 8.75
C GLU A 253 6.20 16.83 8.40
N ILE A 254 6.80 17.03 7.21
CA ILE A 254 7.82 16.13 6.66
C ILE A 254 9.06 16.03 7.54
N ASN A 255 9.48 17.14 8.18
CA ASN A 255 10.61 17.12 9.11
C ASN A 255 10.33 16.24 10.34
N ARG A 256 9.10 16.28 10.88
CA ARG A 256 8.70 15.48 12.04
C ARG A 256 8.49 14.01 11.64
N ILE A 257 7.90 13.79 10.46
CA ILE A 257 7.70 12.46 9.88
C ILE A 257 9.05 11.79 9.64
N GLN A 258 10.03 12.50 9.08
CA GLN A 258 11.38 11.98 8.89
C GLN A 258 11.97 11.47 10.20
N GLN A 259 11.95 12.26 11.28
CA GLN A 259 12.45 11.81 12.60
C GLN A 259 11.71 10.58 13.13
N THR A 260 10.40 10.52 12.92
CA THR A 260 9.59 9.36 13.29
C THR A 260 10.00 8.11 12.49
N ILE A 261 10.17 8.24 11.17
CA ILE A 261 10.59 7.15 10.28
C ILE A 261 12.01 6.66 10.64
N LEU A 262 12.93 7.57 10.99
CA LEU A 262 14.26 7.19 11.49
C LEU A 262 14.15 6.31 12.75
N SER A 263 13.33 6.72 13.73
CA SER A 263 13.04 5.95 14.95
C SER A 263 12.45 4.58 14.62
N ILE A 264 11.49 4.52 13.70
CA ILE A 264 10.84 3.28 13.26
C ILE A 264 11.85 2.32 12.63
N ALA A 265 12.65 2.80 11.67
CA ALA A 265 13.63 1.97 10.97
C ALA A 265 14.65 1.36 11.95
N GLU A 266 15.16 2.16 12.88
CA GLU A 266 16.08 1.67 13.92
C GLU A 266 15.44 0.66 14.88
N ARG A 267 14.15 0.80 15.18
CA ARG A 267 13.44 -0.10 16.10
C ARG A 267 13.11 -1.42 15.43
N ILE A 268 12.65 -1.39 14.19
CA ILE A 268 12.37 -2.60 13.39
C ILE A 268 13.66 -3.41 13.16
N ASP A 269 14.77 -2.74 12.88
CA ASP A 269 16.09 -3.37 12.73
C ASP A 269 16.59 -4.05 14.03
N ARG A 270 16.00 -3.72 15.20
CA ARG A 270 16.37 -4.33 16.49
C ARG A 270 15.37 -5.37 16.98
N PHE A 271 14.41 -5.79 16.15
CA PHE A 271 13.46 -6.83 16.53
C PHE A 271 14.13 -8.16 16.85
N GLU A 272 13.47 -8.94 17.72
CA GLU A 272 13.88 -10.28 18.12
C GLU A 272 12.66 -11.23 17.99
N PRO A 273 12.73 -12.30 17.16
CA PRO A 273 13.85 -12.64 16.29
C PRO A 273 14.06 -11.60 15.17
N HIS A 274 15.32 -11.33 14.84
CA HIS A 274 15.69 -10.34 13.83
C HIS A 274 15.24 -10.78 12.42
N PRO A 275 14.33 -10.03 11.75
CA PRO A 275 13.92 -10.30 10.38
C PRO A 275 15.01 -9.86 9.38
N GLU A 276 15.01 -10.43 8.18
CA GLU A 276 15.80 -9.89 7.06
C GLU A 276 15.09 -8.63 6.52
N VAL A 277 15.30 -7.49 7.20
CA VAL A 277 14.62 -6.23 6.88
C VAL A 277 15.32 -5.48 5.75
N ARG A 278 14.53 -4.90 4.83
CA ARG A 278 14.97 -3.93 3.83
C ARG A 278 14.03 -2.74 3.82
N PHE A 279 14.60 -1.54 3.76
CA PHE A 279 13.84 -0.30 3.69
C PHE A 279 13.93 0.29 2.29
N GLY A 280 12.78 0.73 1.76
CA GLY A 280 12.68 1.48 0.51
C GLY A 280 12.06 2.86 0.74
N LEU A 281 12.37 3.81 -0.14
CA LEU A 281 11.83 5.16 -0.08
C LEU A 281 11.46 5.67 -1.47
N VAL A 282 10.19 5.98 -1.64
CA VAL A 282 9.64 6.70 -2.79
C VAL A 282 9.01 7.97 -2.28
N ALA A 283 9.27 9.08 -2.97
CA ALA A 283 8.56 10.33 -2.73
C ALA A 283 7.92 10.83 -4.02
N TYR A 284 6.78 11.50 -3.89
CA TYR A 284 6.05 12.06 -5.02
C TYR A 284 5.63 13.50 -4.76
N ARG A 285 5.35 14.21 -5.84
CA ARG A 285 4.76 15.54 -5.87
C ARG A 285 3.71 15.57 -6.99
N ASP A 286 3.59 16.69 -7.70
CA ASP A 286 2.68 16.80 -8.83
C ASP A 286 3.36 17.08 -10.17
N ARG A 287 2.54 17.11 -11.21
CA ARG A 287 2.92 17.44 -12.58
C ARG A 287 3.28 18.91 -12.68
N GLY A 288 4.47 19.16 -13.24
CA GLY A 288 5.01 20.51 -13.37
C GLY A 288 6.02 20.86 -12.29
N ASP A 289 6.14 20.04 -11.25
CA ASP A 289 7.21 20.12 -10.26
C ASP A 289 8.54 19.54 -10.78
N ASP A 290 9.59 19.71 -9.99
CA ASP A 290 10.93 19.14 -10.25
C ASP A 290 10.91 17.64 -10.55
N TYR A 291 9.94 16.92 -9.99
CA TYR A 291 9.66 15.51 -10.28
C TYR A 291 8.23 15.18 -9.88
N VAL A 292 7.58 14.29 -10.62
CA VAL A 292 6.29 13.71 -10.24
C VAL A 292 6.49 12.61 -9.21
N THR A 293 7.40 11.67 -9.47
CA THR A 293 7.74 10.59 -8.54
C THR A 293 9.23 10.28 -8.63
N ARG A 294 9.85 9.98 -7.49
CA ARG A 294 11.27 9.64 -7.39
C ARG A 294 11.50 8.52 -6.39
N ILE A 295 12.24 7.51 -6.83
CA ILE A 295 12.82 6.50 -5.94
C ILE A 295 14.09 7.12 -5.31
N TYR A 296 14.02 7.45 -4.02
CA TYR A 296 15.16 7.98 -3.26
C TYR A 296 16.06 6.86 -2.74
N ALA A 297 15.46 5.72 -2.40
CA ALA A 297 16.17 4.51 -2.02
C ALA A 297 15.43 3.28 -2.56
N GLU A 298 16.15 2.46 -3.34
CA GLU A 298 15.76 1.06 -3.54
C GLU A 298 15.81 0.29 -2.21
N PHE A 299 15.15 -0.88 -2.17
CA PHE A 299 15.17 -1.73 -0.98
C PHE A 299 16.60 -2.09 -0.55
N THR A 300 17.00 -1.59 0.62
CA THR A 300 18.33 -1.78 1.19
C THR A 300 18.26 -2.24 2.65
N PRO A 301 19.12 -3.19 3.09
CA PRO A 301 19.28 -3.52 4.50
C PRO A 301 20.16 -2.49 5.24
N ASP A 302 20.83 -1.58 4.53
CA ASP A 302 21.66 -0.54 5.14
C ASP A 302 20.77 0.59 5.68
N VAL A 303 20.47 0.53 6.97
CA VAL A 303 19.69 1.55 7.67
C VAL A 303 20.33 2.92 7.50
N ALA A 304 21.65 3.06 7.61
CA ALA A 304 22.30 4.37 7.51
C ALA A 304 22.15 4.98 6.10
N ALA A 305 22.25 4.16 5.04
CA ALA A 305 21.99 4.60 3.67
C ALA A 305 20.51 5.04 3.49
N PHE A 306 19.57 4.28 4.03
CA PHE A 306 18.15 4.65 4.02
C PHE A 306 17.89 5.96 4.77
N GLN A 307 18.48 6.14 5.97
CA GLN A 307 18.37 7.37 6.76
C GLN A 307 18.89 8.59 5.98
N GLN A 308 20.01 8.46 5.26
CA GLN A 308 20.54 9.53 4.42
C GLN A 308 19.60 9.88 3.26
N ALA A 309 19.03 8.87 2.59
CA ALA A 309 18.06 9.07 1.51
C ALA A 309 16.79 9.78 2.03
N LEU A 310 16.29 9.37 3.20
CA LEU A 310 15.15 9.99 3.86
C LEU A 310 15.41 11.46 4.18
N LEU A 311 16.56 11.77 4.78
CA LEU A 311 16.96 13.13 5.11
C LEU A 311 17.25 14.01 3.88
N ALA A 312 17.25 13.45 2.66
CA ALA A 312 17.35 14.21 1.42
C ALA A 312 15.99 14.63 0.85
N VAL A 313 14.87 14.05 1.33
CA VAL A 313 13.52 14.44 0.87
C VAL A 313 13.19 15.83 1.40
N ARG A 314 12.68 16.69 0.52
CA ARG A 314 12.24 18.06 0.83
C ARG A 314 10.85 18.26 0.25
N ALA A 315 9.96 18.77 1.10
CA ALA A 315 8.67 19.29 0.66
C ALA A 315 8.90 20.52 -0.21
N ASP A 316 8.34 20.52 -1.41
CA ASP A 316 8.32 21.67 -2.32
C ASP A 316 7.30 21.40 -3.43
N GLY A 317 7.00 22.40 -4.23
CA GLY A 317 6.06 22.25 -5.34
C GLY A 317 4.63 21.99 -4.89
N GLY A 318 3.89 21.30 -5.75
CA GLY A 318 2.43 21.23 -5.73
C GLY A 318 1.81 22.48 -6.36
N GLY A 319 0.53 22.71 -6.08
CA GLY A 319 -0.15 23.92 -6.51
C GLY A 319 -1.65 23.82 -6.30
N ASP A 320 -2.31 23.07 -7.17
CA ASP A 320 -3.66 22.59 -6.94
C ASP A 320 -3.66 21.33 -6.08
N THR A 321 -4.78 21.11 -5.40
CA THR A 321 -5.15 19.82 -4.80
C THR A 321 -6.25 19.26 -5.68
N PRO A 322 -6.26 17.98 -6.10
CA PRO A 322 -5.48 16.80 -5.65
C PRO A 322 -3.97 16.75 -6.00
N GLU A 323 -3.29 15.62 -5.77
CA GLU A 323 -1.85 15.40 -6.10
C GLU A 323 -1.65 14.12 -6.95
N ASP A 324 -0.47 13.88 -7.57
CA ASP A 324 -0.22 12.69 -8.45
C ASP A 324 0.12 11.38 -7.69
N LEU A 325 -0.71 11.03 -6.71
CA LEU A 325 -0.57 9.79 -5.92
C LEU A 325 -0.71 8.51 -6.76
N ASN A 326 -1.44 8.55 -7.88
CA ASN A 326 -1.61 7.37 -8.75
C ASN A 326 -0.27 6.94 -9.38
N GLU A 327 0.54 7.90 -9.87
CA GLU A 327 1.87 7.62 -10.40
C GLU A 327 2.80 7.10 -9.28
N ALA A 328 2.68 7.68 -8.09
CA ALA A 328 3.45 7.26 -6.92
C ALA A 328 3.18 5.80 -6.55
N LEU A 329 1.90 5.39 -6.52
CA LEU A 329 1.48 4.01 -6.31
C LEU A 329 1.93 3.08 -7.44
N HIS A 330 1.90 3.55 -8.70
CA HIS A 330 2.41 2.79 -9.84
C HIS A 330 3.90 2.45 -9.66
N VAL A 331 4.73 3.45 -9.36
CA VAL A 331 6.17 3.27 -9.13
C VAL A 331 6.42 2.37 -7.92
N ALA A 332 5.78 2.66 -6.78
CA ALA A 332 5.93 1.92 -5.53
C ALA A 332 5.63 0.42 -5.68
N LEU A 333 4.57 0.10 -6.43
CA LEU A 333 4.12 -1.29 -6.57
C LEU A 333 4.76 -2.00 -7.77
N GLN A 334 5.08 -1.30 -8.86
CA GLN A 334 5.51 -1.94 -10.10
C GLN A 334 7.00 -1.82 -10.40
N GLN A 335 7.69 -0.82 -9.88
CA GLN A 335 9.09 -0.54 -10.22
C GLN A 335 10.06 -0.90 -9.08
N MET A 336 9.62 -0.80 -7.81
CA MET A 336 10.42 -1.22 -6.66
C MET A 336 10.69 -2.73 -6.65
N ASN A 337 11.90 -3.13 -6.24
CA ASN A 337 12.34 -4.53 -6.23
C ASN A 337 11.93 -5.32 -4.96
N TRP A 338 10.63 -5.54 -4.81
CA TRP A 338 10.04 -6.34 -3.72
C TRP A 338 10.60 -7.77 -3.70
N ALA A 339 10.90 -8.29 -2.51
CA ALA A 339 11.37 -9.66 -2.31
C ALA A 339 10.23 -10.66 -2.45
N ASP A 340 10.52 -11.80 -3.07
CA ASP A 340 9.70 -13.00 -2.96
C ASP A 340 9.72 -13.55 -1.52
N ASP A 341 8.64 -14.20 -1.10
CA ASP A 341 8.51 -14.81 0.23
C ASP A 341 8.76 -13.85 1.40
N ALA A 342 8.35 -12.58 1.24
CA ALA A 342 8.52 -11.52 2.23
C ALA A 342 7.19 -10.99 2.74
N VAL A 343 7.19 -10.51 3.98
CA VAL A 343 6.16 -9.60 4.49
C VAL A 343 6.42 -8.25 3.83
N ARG A 344 5.42 -7.71 3.11
CA ARG A 344 5.58 -6.50 2.29
C ARG A 344 4.61 -5.42 2.75
N LEU A 345 5.16 -4.34 3.30
CA LEU A 345 4.38 -3.25 3.89
C LEU A 345 4.76 -1.93 3.20
N THR A 346 3.75 -1.18 2.77
CA THR A 346 3.91 0.21 2.33
C THR A 346 3.25 1.14 3.32
N PHE A 347 4.00 2.07 3.89
CA PHE A 347 3.48 3.18 4.68
C PHE A 347 3.38 4.41 3.78
N LEU A 348 2.16 4.71 3.34
CA LEU A 348 1.85 5.89 2.54
C LEU A 348 1.60 7.07 3.48
N VAL A 349 2.38 8.14 3.41
CA VAL A 349 2.19 9.34 4.23
C VAL A 349 1.82 10.50 3.32
N ALA A 350 0.60 11.00 3.45
CA ALA A 350 0.03 12.00 2.55
C ALA A 350 -1.11 12.77 3.21
N ASP A 351 -1.40 13.97 2.69
CA ASP A 351 -2.53 14.82 3.07
C ASP A 351 -3.55 15.05 1.94
N ALA A 352 -3.25 14.66 0.71
CA ALA A 352 -4.12 14.90 -0.44
C ALA A 352 -4.62 13.62 -1.14
N PRO A 353 -5.80 13.67 -1.82
CA PRO A 353 -6.27 12.58 -2.67
C PRO A 353 -5.47 12.49 -3.98
N PRO A 354 -5.61 11.41 -4.76
CA PRO A 354 -5.06 11.34 -6.11
C PRO A 354 -5.88 12.16 -7.10
N HIS A 355 -5.21 12.77 -8.08
CA HIS A 355 -5.88 13.28 -9.28
C HIS A 355 -6.63 12.17 -10.03
N LEU A 356 -7.87 12.45 -10.45
CA LEU A 356 -8.70 11.52 -11.24
C LEU A 356 -9.01 12.05 -12.66
N ASP A 357 -8.60 13.28 -12.95
CA ASP A 357 -8.88 14.02 -14.19
C ASP A 357 -7.66 14.16 -15.11
N TYR A 358 -6.49 13.71 -14.65
CA TYR A 358 -5.24 13.64 -15.41
C TYR A 358 -5.20 12.64 -16.57
N GLY A 359 -6.30 11.93 -16.83
CA GLY A 359 -6.42 10.94 -17.90
C GLY A 359 -5.56 9.68 -17.71
N GLN A 360 -5.06 9.47 -16.49
CA GLN A 360 -4.27 8.28 -16.15
C GLN A 360 -5.10 7.00 -16.30
N GLN A 361 -4.48 5.99 -16.89
CA GLN A 361 -5.09 4.67 -17.02
C GLN A 361 -4.89 3.83 -15.75
N PHE A 362 -3.81 4.09 -15.01
CA PHE A 362 -3.54 3.44 -13.74
C PHE A 362 -4.10 4.30 -12.61
N THR A 363 -5.06 3.76 -11.88
CA THR A 363 -5.70 4.44 -10.75
C THR A 363 -5.33 3.76 -9.43
N TYR A 364 -5.63 4.41 -8.30
CA TYR A 364 -5.47 3.77 -6.99
C TYR A 364 -6.30 2.48 -6.83
N VAL A 365 -7.39 2.31 -7.59
CA VAL A 365 -8.15 1.03 -7.62
C VAL A 365 -7.36 -0.06 -8.32
N ASP A 366 -6.63 0.27 -9.38
CA ASP A 366 -5.70 -0.65 -10.03
C ASP A 366 -4.50 -0.94 -9.12
N ALA A 367 -3.99 0.08 -8.41
CA ALA A 367 -2.95 -0.07 -7.41
C ALA A 367 -3.35 -1.10 -6.33
N ILE A 368 -4.58 -1.08 -5.82
CA ILE A 368 -5.07 -2.08 -4.86
C ILE A 368 -4.96 -3.51 -5.43
N ARG A 369 -5.42 -3.72 -6.68
CA ARG A 369 -5.35 -5.03 -7.33
C ARG A 369 -3.91 -5.50 -7.50
N VAL A 370 -3.03 -4.57 -7.88
CA VAL A 370 -1.61 -4.82 -8.05
C VAL A 370 -0.91 -5.11 -6.72
N ALA A 371 -1.28 -4.39 -5.66
CA ALA A 371 -0.79 -4.63 -4.30
C ALA A 371 -1.21 -6.02 -3.81
N ALA A 372 -2.47 -6.41 -4.01
CA ALA A 372 -2.95 -7.76 -3.70
C ALA A 372 -2.21 -8.84 -4.52
N ALA A 373 -2.00 -8.63 -5.83
CA ALA A 373 -1.21 -9.51 -6.70
C ALA A 373 0.25 -9.67 -6.25
N ARG A 374 0.79 -8.66 -5.58
CA ARG A 374 2.13 -8.64 -4.99
C ARG A 374 2.11 -8.89 -3.48
N GLY A 375 1.00 -9.25 -2.84
CA GLY A 375 0.94 -9.45 -1.39
C GLY A 375 1.46 -8.26 -0.57
N VAL A 376 1.29 -7.02 -1.06
CA VAL A 376 1.69 -5.78 -0.39
C VAL A 376 0.50 -5.21 0.38
N LYS A 377 0.68 -4.98 1.68
CA LYS A 377 -0.26 -4.20 2.48
C LYS A 377 0.06 -2.71 2.37
N ILE A 378 -0.95 -1.86 2.17
CA ILE A 378 -0.79 -0.41 2.11
C ILE A 378 -1.42 0.18 3.37
N TYR A 379 -0.61 0.77 4.24
CA TYR A 379 -1.02 1.50 5.44
C TYR A 379 -0.91 3.00 5.18
N PRO A 380 -2.02 3.67 4.82
CA PRO A 380 -2.02 5.12 4.70
C PRO A 380 -1.98 5.75 6.08
N ILE A 381 -1.22 6.84 6.18
CA ILE A 381 -1.06 7.71 7.32
C ILE A 381 -1.54 9.08 6.86
N ALA A 382 -2.80 9.39 7.16
CA ALA A 382 -3.39 10.69 6.88
C ALA A 382 -2.71 11.77 7.72
N ALA A 383 -2.03 12.68 7.04
CA ALA A 383 -1.30 13.79 7.64
C ALA A 383 -2.24 14.96 7.99
N SER A 384 -1.65 16.10 8.37
CA SER A 384 -2.41 17.31 8.67
C SER A 384 -3.23 17.76 7.45
N ASN A 385 -4.37 18.41 7.69
CA ASN A 385 -5.26 18.95 6.67
C ASN A 385 -5.83 17.95 5.65
N THR A 386 -5.72 16.63 5.92
CA THR A 386 -6.30 15.59 5.06
C THR A 386 -7.79 15.84 4.83
N ASP A 387 -8.22 15.86 3.56
CA ASP A 387 -9.61 16.13 3.20
C ASP A 387 -10.47 14.83 3.18
N PRO A 388 -11.82 14.94 3.10
CA PRO A 388 -12.69 13.77 3.09
C PRO A 388 -12.51 12.84 1.88
N GLN A 389 -12.05 13.33 0.73
CA GLN A 389 -11.78 12.50 -0.45
C GLN A 389 -10.50 11.70 -0.24
N ALA A 390 -9.45 12.30 0.32
CA ALA A 390 -8.25 11.60 0.74
C ALA A 390 -8.58 10.53 1.78
N GLU A 391 -9.36 10.85 2.81
CA GLU A 391 -9.81 9.86 3.81
C GLU A 391 -10.51 8.66 3.15
N TYR A 392 -11.43 8.91 2.22
CA TYR A 392 -12.13 7.86 1.50
C TYR A 392 -11.16 6.94 0.75
N VAL A 393 -10.24 7.54 -0.02
CA VAL A 393 -9.26 6.80 -0.82
C VAL A 393 -8.30 6.01 0.07
N PHE A 394 -7.82 6.62 1.15
CA PHE A 394 -6.89 5.99 2.09
C PHE A 394 -7.54 4.82 2.83
N ARG A 395 -8.77 4.99 3.33
CA ARG A 395 -9.51 3.87 3.94
C ARG A 395 -9.75 2.75 2.94
N GLN A 396 -10.03 3.08 1.68
CA GLN A 396 -10.18 2.09 0.62
C GLN A 396 -8.88 1.31 0.33
N LEU A 397 -7.72 2.00 0.25
CA LEU A 397 -6.40 1.38 0.11
C LEU A 397 -6.11 0.41 1.27
N ALA A 398 -6.36 0.86 2.51
CA ALA A 398 -6.11 0.07 3.70
C ALA A 398 -7.01 -1.18 3.75
N GLN A 399 -8.31 -0.97 3.61
CA GLN A 399 -9.31 -2.02 3.78
C GLN A 399 -9.12 -3.14 2.75
N GLN A 400 -8.88 -2.80 1.49
CA GLN A 400 -8.78 -3.80 0.44
C GLN A 400 -7.42 -4.53 0.40
N THR A 401 -6.41 -4.02 1.12
CA THR A 401 -5.13 -4.69 1.30
C THR A 401 -4.98 -5.36 2.67
N LEU A 402 -6.05 -5.49 3.47
CA LEU A 402 -6.02 -6.00 4.86
C LEU A 402 -5.06 -5.23 5.79
N ALA A 403 -4.80 -3.96 5.47
CA ALA A 403 -4.07 -3.04 6.32
C ALA A 403 -5.04 -2.21 7.18
N ARG A 404 -4.48 -1.27 7.93
CA ARG A 404 -5.21 -0.37 8.83
C ARG A 404 -5.06 1.07 8.35
N PHE A 405 -6.09 1.88 8.55
CA PHE A 405 -6.02 3.31 8.25
C PHE A 405 -5.49 4.04 9.47
N ILE A 406 -4.41 4.80 9.28
CA ILE A 406 -3.70 5.54 10.32
C ILE A 406 -3.94 7.03 10.06
N PHE A 407 -4.10 7.81 11.12
CA PHE A 407 -4.26 9.26 11.00
C PHE A 407 -3.53 9.95 12.14
N LEU A 408 -2.92 11.10 11.82
CA LEU A 408 -2.27 11.93 12.82
C LEU A 408 -3.31 12.64 13.69
N THR A 409 -2.96 12.88 14.94
CA THR A 409 -3.86 13.52 15.92
C THR A 409 -3.26 14.80 16.46
N TYR A 410 -4.12 15.80 16.63
CA TYR A 410 -3.76 17.17 17.00
C TYR A 410 -4.56 17.66 18.19
N GLN A 411 -4.24 18.86 18.66
CA GLN A 411 -5.00 19.53 19.72
C GLN A 411 -6.48 19.71 19.32
N PRO A 412 -7.41 19.76 20.30
CA PRO A 412 -8.84 19.92 20.04
C PRO A 412 -9.16 21.05 19.05
N GLY A 413 -9.90 20.72 17.99
CA GLY A 413 -10.31 21.66 16.95
C GLY A 413 -9.23 21.98 15.90
N GLN A 414 -8.05 21.39 16.00
CA GLN A 414 -6.97 21.53 15.00
C GLN A 414 -6.94 20.33 14.06
N ASN A 415 -6.49 20.56 12.83
CA ASN A 415 -6.17 19.56 11.82
C ASN A 415 -4.69 19.61 11.39
N GLY A 416 -3.86 20.34 12.13
CA GLY A 416 -2.42 20.42 11.96
C GLY A 416 -1.74 21.09 13.14
N GLY A 417 -0.41 21.14 13.14
CA GLY A 417 0.36 21.85 14.17
C GLY A 417 0.78 20.97 15.35
N ALA A 418 0.35 21.31 16.57
CA ALA A 418 0.80 20.62 17.78
C ALA A 418 0.10 19.25 17.97
N PRO A 419 0.84 18.17 18.28
CA PRO A 419 0.24 16.87 18.53
C PRO A 419 -0.78 16.89 19.68
N GLY A 420 -1.82 16.06 19.57
CA GLY A 420 -2.88 15.94 20.58
C GLY A 420 -3.65 14.63 20.46
N ASP A 421 -4.87 14.58 20.99
CA ASP A 421 -5.70 13.37 21.10
C ASP A 421 -6.90 13.34 20.15
N THR A 422 -7.06 14.37 19.31
CA THR A 422 -8.26 14.54 18.48
C THR A 422 -7.92 14.51 16.99
N THR A 423 -8.89 14.12 16.18
CA THR A 423 -8.80 14.15 14.72
C THR A 423 -10.08 14.74 14.13
N GLN A 424 -9.99 15.24 12.89
CA GLN A 424 -11.15 15.62 12.09
C GLN A 424 -11.59 14.52 11.12
N MET A 425 -10.85 13.40 11.05
CA MET A 425 -11.25 12.24 10.26
C MET A 425 -12.60 11.71 10.74
N ASN A 426 -13.41 11.17 9.82
CA ASN A 426 -14.72 10.58 10.11
C ASN A 426 -14.58 9.17 10.70
N VAL A 427 -14.05 9.13 11.92
CA VAL A 427 -13.80 7.92 12.70
C VAL A 427 -14.48 8.05 14.06
N ASP A 428 -15.03 6.94 14.57
CA ASP A 428 -15.64 6.93 15.90
C ASP A 428 -14.53 7.09 16.96
N PRO A 429 -14.58 8.10 17.86
CA PRO A 429 -13.62 8.25 18.96
C PRO A 429 -13.52 7.04 19.89
N ALA A 430 -14.55 6.19 19.93
CA ALA A 430 -14.52 4.94 20.70
C ALA A 430 -13.79 3.79 19.97
N ALA A 431 -13.54 3.92 18.67
CA ALA A 431 -12.93 2.88 17.83
C ALA A 431 -11.40 2.93 17.79
N TYR A 432 -10.76 3.94 18.39
CA TYR A 432 -9.30 4.07 18.39
C TYR A 432 -8.74 4.60 19.72
N THR A 433 -7.46 4.33 19.94
CA THR A 433 -6.65 4.96 20.99
C THR A 433 -5.56 5.81 20.35
N VAL A 434 -5.05 6.80 21.07
CA VAL A 434 -3.99 7.68 20.58
C VAL A 434 -2.68 7.41 21.29
N GLU A 435 -1.63 7.18 20.52
CA GLU A 435 -0.27 6.98 21.02
C GLU A 435 0.75 7.65 20.10
N ARG A 436 2.05 7.39 20.31
CA ARG A 436 3.09 7.91 19.41
C ARG A 436 3.06 7.15 18.09
N LEU A 437 3.25 7.87 16.98
CA LEU A 437 3.24 7.26 15.66
C LEU A 437 4.32 6.19 15.48
N ASP A 438 5.51 6.38 16.06
CA ASP A 438 6.57 5.38 16.01
C ASP A 438 6.24 4.10 16.78
N ASP A 439 5.62 4.23 17.96
CA ASP A 439 5.12 3.07 18.72
C ASP A 439 4.03 2.30 17.96
N LEU A 440 3.12 3.04 17.31
CA LEU A 440 2.04 2.48 16.53
C LEU A 440 2.57 1.66 15.34
N ILE A 441 3.45 2.25 14.52
CA ILE A 441 3.99 1.57 13.34
C ILE A 441 4.85 0.37 13.73
N VAL A 442 5.69 0.52 14.75
CA VAL A 442 6.52 -0.58 15.27
C VAL A 442 5.65 -1.76 15.70
N ARG A 443 4.59 -1.50 16.49
CA ARG A 443 3.65 -2.55 16.92
C ARG A 443 2.87 -3.17 15.78
N MET A 444 2.57 -2.43 14.72
CA MET A 444 1.96 -3.01 13.51
C MET A 444 2.92 -3.98 12.82
N VAL A 445 4.18 -3.60 12.63
CA VAL A 445 5.17 -4.49 12.01
C VAL A 445 5.40 -5.72 12.87
N GLU A 446 5.50 -5.58 14.19
CA GLU A 446 5.58 -6.72 15.13
C GLU A 446 4.39 -7.66 14.98
N ARG A 447 3.17 -7.11 14.86
CA ARG A 447 1.95 -7.90 14.66
C ARG A 447 1.98 -8.68 13.35
N GLU A 448 2.36 -8.03 12.25
CA GLU A 448 2.50 -8.71 10.96
C GLU A 448 3.52 -9.84 11.03
N LEU A 449 4.69 -9.62 11.62
CA LEU A 449 5.70 -10.66 11.79
C LEU A 449 5.23 -11.80 12.70
N ALA A 450 4.51 -11.48 13.78
CA ALA A 450 3.95 -12.47 14.70
C ALA A 450 2.88 -13.35 14.01
N GLU A 451 1.98 -12.74 13.24
CA GLU A 451 1.00 -13.46 12.41
C GLU A 451 1.70 -14.38 11.42
N ALA A 452 2.78 -13.91 10.79
CA ALA A 452 3.62 -14.70 9.90
C ALA A 452 4.17 -15.97 10.58
N MET A 453 4.54 -15.87 11.86
CA MET A 453 5.05 -16.99 12.65
C MET A 453 3.95 -17.85 13.29
N GLY A 454 2.67 -17.60 12.98
CA GLY A 454 1.54 -18.37 13.49
C GLY A 454 1.10 -17.99 14.91
N ALA A 455 1.52 -16.84 15.43
CA ALA A 455 0.91 -16.26 16.62
C ALA A 455 -0.53 -15.80 16.28
N GLN A 456 -1.47 -16.11 17.17
CA GLN A 456 -2.88 -15.73 17.03
C GLN A 456 -3.20 -14.41 17.72
#